data_AF-A0A7C1ERH8-F1
#
_entry.id   AF-A0A7C1ERH8-F1
#
_cell.length_a   1.000
_cell.length_b   1.000
_cell.length_c   1.000
_cell.angle_alpha   90.00
_cell.angle_beta   90.00
_cell.angle_gamma   90.00
#
_symmetry.space_group_name_H-M   'P 1'
#
loop_
_entity.id
_entity.type
_entity.pdbx_description
1 polymer ?
#
loop_
_entity_poly.entity_id
_entity_poly.type
_entity_poly.pdbx_seq_one_letter_code
_entity_poly.pdbx_strand_id
1 'polypeptide(L)'
;MFRSRKNQFGTVLSFITIIALAFSPNVQAQGIRGGEGSDNTTVTGGSGRIGGGVPIRGGVVEIKVSEAEQDAALNFWTHEALAVAQPLDLMVDMGTSSGQPGVLDAPITDEATPKSGGNLGFVPAGLPEADANAIAQAAYTADWEAIIEEAGLAETNTAPMDEIAGSSGVYTSYRANYLSAMQKIYPHIWIGRVSFSTGEGTSYCSGTAINNNVMLTAAHCIYDTTNNRAYNRWVFTPAYRNGSAPYGSFAASTCWILTAWVNLSGNYSITGWARHDVAVCRMGRNSAGQTLNGAVGWAGRQWNFGYLRHFHNLGYPFFDHRLETLTNPGGYLRLCAAESFVLATDTRGMGCNFGPGISGGPWLIGYAPGVVQGWVDGVNSGLYINQANLYGPRFTSNNIVPLCNAAGC
;
A
#
# COMPACT_ATOMS: atom_id res chain seq x y z
N MET A 1 71.80 -22.15 10.73
CA MET A 1 72.77 -21.04 10.84
C MET A 1 72.01 -19.74 10.60
N PHE A 2 72.00 -18.84 11.58
CA PHE A 2 71.25 -17.58 11.62
C PHE A 2 71.58 -16.63 10.46
N ARG A 3 70.59 -15.89 9.93
CA ARG A 3 70.62 -14.42 9.96
C ARG A 3 69.29 -13.75 9.59
N SER A 4 68.94 -12.82 10.47
CA SER A 4 67.89 -11.79 10.43
C SER A 4 68.15 -10.68 9.39
N ARG A 5 67.08 -10.12 8.81
CA ARG A 5 66.96 -8.71 8.36
C ARG A 5 65.47 -8.32 8.48
N LYS A 6 65.07 -7.51 9.46
CA LYS A 6 65.07 -6.02 9.56
C LYS A 6 64.26 -5.30 8.48
N ASN A 7 63.19 -4.67 8.98
CA ASN A 7 62.32 -3.63 8.40
C ASN A 7 63.07 -2.55 7.62
N GLN A 8 62.48 -2.10 6.51
CA GLN A 8 62.47 -0.69 6.14
C GLN A 8 61.11 -0.28 5.59
N PHE A 9 60.62 0.83 6.14
CA PHE A 9 59.45 1.61 5.75
C PHE A 9 59.68 2.23 4.36
N GLY A 10 58.67 2.16 3.50
CA GLY A 10 58.58 2.92 2.25
C GLY A 10 57.16 3.45 2.09
N THR A 11 57.00 4.74 2.36
CA THR A 11 55.76 5.51 2.22
C THR A 11 55.39 5.64 0.74
N VAL A 12 54.19 5.21 0.35
CA VAL A 12 53.61 5.50 -0.97
C VAL A 12 52.46 6.49 -0.77
N LEU A 13 52.64 7.69 -1.31
CA LEU A 13 51.65 8.76 -1.40
C LEU A 13 50.60 8.38 -2.46
N SER A 14 49.34 8.19 -2.06
CA SER A 14 48.21 8.16 -2.99
C SER A 14 47.51 9.53 -3.01
N PHE A 15 47.40 10.12 -4.19
CA PHE A 15 46.64 11.33 -4.46
C PHE A 15 45.15 11.07 -4.30
N ILE A 16 44.50 11.75 -3.36
CA ILE A 16 43.04 11.91 -3.28
C ILE A 16 42.72 13.32 -3.74
N THR A 17 42.01 13.44 -4.87
CA THR A 17 41.45 14.70 -5.34
C THR A 17 40.17 14.97 -4.56
N ILE A 18 40.23 15.92 -3.61
CA ILE A 18 39.07 16.44 -2.89
C ILE A 18 38.50 17.60 -3.72
N ILE A 19 37.28 17.43 -4.25
CA ILE A 19 36.50 18.55 -4.78
C ILE A 19 35.80 19.21 -3.59
N ALA A 20 36.28 20.40 -3.22
CA ALA A 20 35.66 21.25 -2.22
C ALA A 20 34.50 22.04 -2.86
N LEU A 21 33.27 21.74 -2.46
CA LEU A 21 32.12 22.62 -2.68
C LEU A 21 32.09 23.67 -1.57
N ALA A 22 32.42 24.91 -1.93
CA ALA A 22 32.36 26.06 -1.06
C ALA A 22 30.91 26.44 -0.77
N PHE A 23 30.51 26.38 0.50
CA PHE A 23 29.31 27.05 0.99
C PHE A 23 29.59 28.55 1.13
N SER A 24 28.72 29.38 0.54
CA SER A 24 28.57 30.78 0.90
C SER A 24 27.13 31.01 1.36
N PRO A 25 26.91 31.65 2.53
CA PRO A 25 25.58 32.06 2.97
C PRO A 25 25.24 33.44 2.39
N ASN A 26 23.94 33.76 2.37
CA ASN A 26 23.31 35.02 1.95
C ASN A 26 22.82 35.06 0.49
N VAL A 27 21.55 34.73 0.31
CA VAL A 27 20.66 35.54 -0.53
C VAL A 27 19.38 35.82 0.28
N GLN A 28 19.12 37.10 0.44
CA GLN A 28 17.99 37.68 1.14
C GLN A 28 16.65 37.27 0.53
N ALA A 29 15.67 37.08 1.41
CA ALA A 29 14.26 37.02 1.09
C ALA A 29 13.83 38.25 0.28
N GLN A 30 13.35 38.03 -0.94
CA GLN A 30 12.46 38.95 -1.63
C GLN A 30 11.12 38.24 -1.82
N GLY A 31 10.09 38.82 -1.21
CA GLY A 31 8.72 38.31 -1.28
C GLY A 31 8.21 38.29 -2.71
N ILE A 32 7.69 37.13 -3.11
CA ILE A 32 6.85 37.00 -4.30
C ILE A 32 5.41 36.90 -3.82
N ARG A 33 4.61 37.86 -4.28
CA ARG A 33 3.17 37.98 -4.07
C ARG A 33 2.46 36.74 -4.60
N GLY A 34 1.38 36.37 -3.91
CA GLY A 34 0.58 35.18 -4.16
C GLY A 34 0.06 35.06 -5.59
N GLY A 35 0.08 33.82 -6.07
CA GLY A 35 -0.82 33.29 -7.08
C GLY A 35 -1.62 32.18 -6.43
N GLU A 36 -2.94 32.34 -6.40
CA GLU A 36 -3.92 31.38 -5.90
C GLU A 36 -3.84 30.09 -6.75
N GLY A 37 -3.37 29.00 -6.15
CA GLY A 37 -3.63 27.65 -6.63
C GLY A 37 -4.92 27.16 -5.97
N SER A 38 -5.97 26.96 -6.75
CA SER A 38 -7.26 26.47 -6.30
C SER A 38 -7.15 25.02 -5.79
N ASP A 39 -7.03 24.86 -4.48
CA ASP A 39 -7.19 23.58 -3.79
C ASP A 39 -8.68 23.41 -3.48
N ASN A 40 -9.44 22.82 -4.40
CA ASN A 40 -10.91 22.73 -4.30
C ASN A 40 -11.40 21.35 -3.87
N THR A 41 -10.60 20.61 -3.10
CA THR A 41 -11.01 19.35 -2.49
C THR A 41 -11.97 19.65 -1.33
N THR A 42 -13.27 19.45 -1.54
CA THR A 42 -14.26 19.75 -0.49
C THR A 42 -14.32 18.60 0.52
N VAL A 43 -13.73 18.81 1.70
CA VAL A 43 -13.90 17.91 2.86
C VAL A 43 -15.17 18.33 3.59
N THR A 44 -16.24 17.54 3.50
CA THR A 44 -17.46 17.81 4.25
C THR A 44 -17.50 16.97 5.53
N GLY A 45 -17.39 17.63 6.69
CA GLY A 45 -17.59 17.04 8.01
C GLY A 45 -18.88 17.55 8.65
N GLY A 46 -19.82 16.66 8.94
CA GLY A 46 -21.02 17.00 9.71
C GLY A 46 -20.67 17.25 11.18
N SER A 47 -20.81 18.48 11.65
CA SER A 47 -20.58 18.85 13.05
C SER A 47 -21.85 18.65 13.88
N GLY A 48 -21.74 17.86 14.95
CA GLY A 48 -22.72 17.80 16.03
C GLY A 48 -22.06 17.32 17.31
N ARG A 49 -21.84 18.22 18.27
CA ARG A 49 -21.51 17.87 19.67
C ARG A 49 -22.79 17.98 20.50
N ILE A 50 -23.05 17.02 21.41
CA ILE A 50 -23.43 17.15 22.84
C ILE A 50 -23.44 15.73 23.44
N GLY A 51 -23.06 15.58 24.72
CA GLY A 51 -22.92 14.32 25.45
C GLY A 51 -24.20 13.51 25.69
N GLY A 52 -24.00 12.23 26.03
CA GLY A 52 -25.00 11.30 26.54
C GLY A 52 -25.90 10.66 25.48
N GLY A 53 -25.57 9.44 25.05
CA GLY A 53 -26.45 8.54 24.29
C GLY A 53 -26.28 8.56 22.77
N VAL A 54 -25.89 7.40 22.21
CA VAL A 54 -25.68 7.08 20.78
C VAL A 54 -26.86 7.55 19.89
N PRO A 55 -26.58 8.26 18.77
CA PRO A 55 -26.42 7.60 17.46
C PRO A 55 -25.32 8.22 16.56
N ILE A 56 -24.28 7.47 16.16
CA ILE A 56 -23.30 7.96 15.16
C ILE A 56 -23.80 7.65 13.74
N ARG A 57 -24.55 8.59 13.15
CA ARG A 57 -24.44 8.85 11.69
C ARG A 57 -23.24 9.79 11.53
N GLY A 58 -22.11 9.28 11.02
CA GLY A 58 -20.89 10.08 10.79
C GLY A 58 -19.55 9.41 11.13
N GLY A 59 -19.41 8.09 10.94
CA GLY A 59 -18.17 7.36 11.21
C GLY A 59 -17.08 7.50 10.14
N VAL A 60 -17.38 8.18 9.04
CA VAL A 60 -16.47 8.36 7.90
C VAL A 60 -16.46 9.82 7.44
N VAL A 61 -15.32 10.25 6.91
CA VAL A 61 -15.13 11.49 6.17
C VAL A 61 -15.16 11.15 4.69
N GLU A 62 -15.93 11.92 3.92
CA GLU A 62 -16.06 11.80 2.47
C GLU A 62 -15.23 12.88 1.78
N ILE A 63 -14.45 12.46 0.78
CA ILE A 63 -13.64 13.32 -0.09
C ILE A 63 -14.13 13.11 -1.51
N LYS A 64 -14.75 14.14 -2.10
CA LYS A 64 -15.27 14.09 -3.47
C LYS A 64 -14.23 14.60 -4.46
N VAL A 65 -14.16 13.96 -5.62
CA VAL A 65 -13.32 14.33 -6.75
C VAL A 65 -14.23 14.59 -7.93
N SER A 66 -14.18 15.80 -8.48
CA SER A 66 -14.99 16.18 -9.64
C SER A 66 -14.59 15.38 -10.90
N GLU A 67 -15.46 15.32 -11.90
CA GLU A 67 -15.13 14.68 -13.18
C GLU A 67 -13.92 15.33 -13.85
N ALA A 68 -13.82 16.67 -13.79
CA ALA A 68 -12.66 17.39 -14.32
C ALA A 68 -11.35 17.02 -13.61
N GLU A 69 -11.38 16.81 -12.29
CA GLU A 69 -10.21 16.35 -11.52
C GLU A 69 -9.86 14.89 -11.82
N GLN A 70 -10.86 14.03 -12.07
CA GLN A 70 -10.65 12.66 -12.52
C GLN A 70 -9.94 12.62 -13.88
N ASP A 71 -10.43 13.40 -14.86
CA ASP A 71 -9.82 13.51 -16.18
C ASP A 71 -8.40 14.08 -16.09
N ALA A 72 -8.20 15.11 -15.26
CA ALA A 72 -6.88 15.68 -15.03
C ALA A 72 -5.91 14.66 -14.39
N ALA A 73 -6.40 13.81 -13.49
CA ALA A 73 -5.59 12.75 -12.89
C ALA A 73 -5.20 11.69 -13.93
N LEU A 74 -6.13 11.21 -14.76
CA LEU A 74 -5.85 10.24 -15.82
C LEU A 74 -4.87 10.78 -16.86
N ASN A 75 -4.97 12.05 -17.23
CA ASN A 75 -4.04 12.69 -18.16
C ASN A 75 -2.64 12.93 -17.56
N PHE A 76 -2.57 13.16 -16.25
CA PHE A 76 -1.31 13.40 -15.55
C PHE A 76 -0.50 12.11 -15.40
N TRP A 77 -1.15 10.99 -15.07
CA TRP A 77 -0.51 9.72 -14.78
C TRP A 77 -0.24 8.89 -16.04
N THR A 78 0.78 9.30 -16.79
CA THR A 78 1.38 8.50 -17.87
C THR A 78 2.13 7.28 -17.33
N HIS A 79 2.44 6.30 -18.18
CA HIS A 79 3.30 5.16 -17.81
C HIS A 79 4.64 5.60 -17.21
N GLU A 80 5.26 6.62 -17.79
CA GLU A 80 6.50 7.23 -17.27
C GLU A 80 6.28 7.79 -15.85
N ALA A 81 5.22 8.59 -15.66
CA ALA A 81 4.91 9.20 -14.36
C ALA A 81 4.63 8.12 -13.29
N LEU A 82 3.89 7.07 -13.66
CA LEU A 82 3.67 5.91 -12.79
C LEU A 82 5.00 5.23 -12.44
N ALA A 83 5.87 4.96 -13.41
CA ALA A 83 7.14 4.26 -13.21
C ALA A 83 8.10 5.02 -12.28
N VAL A 84 8.19 6.35 -12.40
CA VAL A 84 9.17 7.15 -11.62
C VAL A 84 8.67 7.57 -10.23
N ALA A 85 7.36 7.50 -9.96
CA ALA A 85 6.80 7.89 -8.68
C ALA A 85 7.39 7.07 -7.52
N GLN A 86 7.82 7.78 -6.47
CA GLN A 86 8.39 7.20 -5.25
C GLN A 86 7.29 6.71 -4.32
N PRO A 87 7.54 5.71 -3.44
CA PRO A 87 6.54 5.29 -2.47
C PRO A 87 6.20 6.47 -1.56
N LEU A 88 5.00 6.48 -0.99
CA LEU A 88 4.70 7.38 0.11
C LEU A 88 5.69 7.13 1.26
N ASP A 89 6.23 8.20 1.81
CA ASP A 89 7.12 8.15 2.96
C ASP A 89 6.45 7.43 4.14
N LEU A 90 7.24 6.62 4.85
CA LEU A 90 6.71 5.86 5.97
C LEU A 90 6.28 6.79 7.10
N MET A 91 5.11 6.49 7.62
CA MET A 91 4.81 6.80 9.01
C MET A 91 5.60 5.83 9.89
N VAL A 92 6.71 6.30 10.48
CA VAL A 92 7.57 5.48 11.33
C VAL A 92 7.07 5.52 12.76
N ASP A 93 6.78 4.35 13.32
CA ASP A 93 6.65 4.16 14.77
C ASP A 93 8.03 3.81 15.33
N MET A 94 8.66 4.75 16.05
CA MET A 94 9.97 4.56 16.67
C MET A 94 9.92 3.68 17.94
N GLY A 95 8.73 3.21 18.34
CA GLY A 95 8.51 2.52 19.59
C GLY A 95 8.66 3.45 20.81
N THR A 96 8.44 2.92 22.01
CA THR A 96 8.86 3.60 23.24
C THR A 96 10.37 3.45 23.42
N SER A 97 11.04 4.43 24.03
CA SER A 97 12.49 4.46 24.33
C SER A 97 13.02 3.28 25.17
N SER A 98 12.16 2.31 25.50
CA SER A 98 12.44 1.06 26.20
C SER A 98 12.62 -0.15 25.28
N GLY A 99 12.76 0.03 23.96
CA GLY A 99 13.31 -1.00 23.06
C GLY A 99 12.63 -2.36 23.13
N GLN A 100 11.34 -2.43 23.46
CA GLN A 100 10.59 -3.66 23.37
C GLN A 100 9.77 -3.62 22.08
N PRO A 101 10.13 -4.45 21.08
CA PRO A 101 9.26 -4.78 19.96
C PRO A 101 7.87 -5.11 20.50
N GLY A 102 6.81 -4.77 19.76
CA GLY A 102 5.48 -5.32 20.04
C GLY A 102 5.63 -6.83 20.26
N VAL A 103 5.37 -7.27 21.49
CA VAL A 103 5.81 -8.56 22.01
C VAL A 103 5.22 -9.64 21.10
N LEU A 104 6.11 -10.41 20.44
CA LEU A 104 5.78 -11.57 19.61
C LEU A 104 5.00 -12.66 20.39
N ASP A 105 4.95 -12.52 21.71
CA ASP A 105 4.30 -13.39 22.68
C ASP A 105 3.42 -12.58 23.65
N ALA A 106 2.60 -11.63 23.17
CA ALA A 106 1.47 -11.21 24.01
C ALA A 106 0.72 -12.50 24.41
N PRO A 107 0.56 -12.80 25.71
CA PRO A 107 0.06 -14.10 26.13
C PRO A 107 -1.24 -14.38 25.40
N ILE A 108 -1.38 -15.61 24.89
CA ILE A 108 -2.63 -16.18 24.38
C ILE A 108 -3.61 -16.20 25.56
N THR A 109 -4.13 -15.04 25.88
CA THR A 109 -5.31 -14.89 26.72
C THR A 109 -6.50 -15.17 25.82
N ASP A 110 -7.69 -15.38 26.37
CA ASP A 110 -8.93 -15.63 25.61
C ASP A 110 -9.27 -14.57 24.52
N GLU A 111 -8.41 -13.57 24.27
CA GLU A 111 -8.35 -12.63 23.12
C GLU A 111 -8.25 -13.30 21.72
N ALA A 112 -7.97 -14.59 21.61
CA ALA A 112 -8.08 -15.32 20.32
C ALA A 112 -9.56 -15.51 19.87
N THR A 113 -10.51 -15.27 20.76
CA THR A 113 -11.94 -15.17 20.42
C THR A 113 -12.26 -13.79 19.82
N PRO A 114 -13.24 -13.66 18.90
CA PRO A 114 -13.63 -12.37 18.35
C PRO A 114 -14.14 -11.42 19.45
N LYS A 115 -13.25 -10.63 20.05
CA LYS A 115 -13.64 -9.63 21.08
C LYS A 115 -14.32 -8.39 20.49
N SER A 116 -14.34 -8.23 19.16
CA SER A 116 -15.30 -7.31 18.54
C SER A 116 -16.67 -7.97 18.54
N GLY A 117 -17.61 -7.49 19.35
CA GLY A 117 -18.98 -8.03 19.47
C GLY A 117 -19.87 -7.88 18.23
N GLY A 118 -19.33 -7.99 17.02
CA GLY A 118 -20.06 -7.99 15.75
C GLY A 118 -20.15 -9.38 15.13
N ASN A 119 -21.24 -9.64 14.41
CA ASN A 119 -21.42 -10.89 13.67
C ASN A 119 -20.35 -11.05 12.58
N LEU A 120 -19.88 -12.28 12.37
CA LEU A 120 -19.05 -12.61 11.21
C LEU A 120 -19.79 -12.20 9.93
N GLY A 121 -19.07 -11.56 9.01
CA GLY A 121 -19.64 -11.20 7.73
C GLY A 121 -18.62 -11.29 6.61
N PHE A 122 -19.11 -11.52 5.41
CA PHE A 122 -18.28 -11.66 4.22
C PHE A 122 -19.05 -11.24 2.98
N VAL A 123 -18.30 -10.87 1.95
CA VAL A 123 -18.76 -10.71 0.56
C VAL A 123 -17.83 -11.55 -0.32
N PRO A 124 -18.35 -12.39 -1.22
CA PRO A 124 -17.54 -13.25 -2.06
C PRO A 124 -16.80 -12.46 -3.15
N ALA A 125 -15.72 -13.04 -3.65
CA ALA A 125 -15.03 -12.58 -4.86
C ALA A 125 -15.94 -12.69 -6.09
N GLY A 126 -15.62 -11.95 -7.14
CA GLY A 126 -16.37 -11.97 -8.40
C GLY A 126 -15.52 -11.80 -9.63
N LEU A 127 -16.08 -12.31 -10.74
CA LEU A 127 -15.49 -12.27 -12.07
C LEU A 127 -15.72 -10.89 -12.73
N PRO A 128 -14.84 -10.51 -13.68
CA PRO A 128 -15.03 -9.37 -14.56
C PRO A 128 -16.14 -9.62 -15.57
N GLU A 129 -16.43 -8.61 -16.39
CA GLU A 129 -17.23 -8.76 -17.60
C GLU A 129 -16.55 -9.76 -18.56
N ALA A 130 -17.35 -10.50 -19.32
CA ALA A 130 -16.86 -11.64 -20.12
C ALA A 130 -15.87 -11.21 -21.23
N ASP A 131 -16.02 -10.00 -21.75
CA ASP A 131 -15.20 -9.39 -22.81
C ASP A 131 -14.09 -8.49 -22.25
N ALA A 132 -13.89 -8.46 -20.94
CA ALA A 132 -12.98 -7.52 -20.29
C ALA A 132 -11.55 -7.56 -20.83
N ASN A 133 -11.01 -8.76 -21.03
CA ASN A 133 -9.67 -8.95 -21.61
C ASN A 133 -9.60 -8.52 -23.07
N ALA A 134 -10.66 -8.72 -23.85
CA ALA A 134 -10.69 -8.33 -25.26
C ALA A 134 -10.69 -6.80 -25.40
N ILE A 135 -11.49 -6.11 -24.57
CA ILE A 135 -11.52 -4.64 -24.51
C ILE A 135 -10.14 -4.12 -24.08
N ALA A 136 -9.57 -4.69 -23.01
CA ALA A 136 -8.26 -4.28 -22.50
C ALA A 136 -7.13 -4.49 -23.52
N GLN A 137 -7.10 -5.63 -24.23
CA GLN A 137 -6.13 -5.90 -25.29
C GLN A 137 -6.21 -4.89 -26.44
N ALA A 138 -7.44 -4.52 -26.84
CA ALA A 138 -7.65 -3.56 -27.91
C ALA A 138 -7.27 -2.12 -27.50
N ALA A 139 -7.50 -1.75 -26.23
CA ALA A 139 -7.23 -0.40 -25.73
C ALA A 139 -5.77 -0.20 -25.27
N TYR A 140 -5.13 -1.25 -24.74
CA TYR A 140 -3.81 -1.20 -24.10
C TYR A 140 -2.84 -2.19 -24.77
N THR A 141 -2.82 -2.19 -26.10
CA THR A 141 -2.09 -3.20 -26.90
C THR A 141 -0.61 -3.29 -26.52
N ALA A 142 0.08 -2.16 -26.39
CA ALA A 142 1.49 -2.14 -26.01
C ALA A 142 1.75 -2.78 -24.62
N ASP A 143 0.87 -2.52 -23.65
CA ASP A 143 0.95 -3.15 -22.32
C ASP A 143 0.74 -4.66 -22.37
N TRP A 144 -0.17 -5.13 -23.22
CA TRP A 144 -0.42 -6.57 -23.40
C TRP A 144 0.68 -7.27 -24.17
N GLU A 145 1.28 -6.62 -25.16
CA GLU A 145 2.42 -7.11 -25.92
C GLU A 145 3.67 -7.24 -25.04
N ALA A 146 3.97 -6.22 -24.21
CA ALA A 146 5.09 -6.27 -23.27
C ALA A 146 5.04 -7.50 -22.35
N ILE A 147 3.84 -7.88 -21.90
CA ILE A 147 3.64 -9.09 -21.07
C ILE A 147 4.02 -10.37 -21.83
N ILE A 148 3.66 -10.45 -23.12
CA ILE A 148 3.94 -11.63 -23.96
C ILE A 148 5.44 -11.70 -24.27
N GLU A 149 6.06 -10.59 -24.61
CA GLU A 149 7.50 -10.50 -24.88
C GLU A 149 8.30 -10.94 -23.64
N GLU A 150 7.97 -10.42 -22.46
CA GLU A 150 8.59 -10.83 -21.20
C GLU A 150 8.28 -12.28 -20.83
N ALA A 151 7.15 -12.86 -21.28
CA ALA A 151 6.85 -14.27 -21.03
C ALA A 151 7.74 -15.21 -21.87
N GLY A 152 8.16 -14.75 -23.05
CA GLY A 152 9.09 -15.47 -23.93
C GLY A 152 10.54 -15.39 -23.48
N LEU A 153 10.87 -14.41 -22.64
CA LEU A 153 12.14 -14.29 -21.95
C LEU A 153 12.04 -15.02 -20.61
N ALA A 154 12.65 -16.20 -20.50
CA ALA A 154 12.92 -16.73 -19.17
C ALA A 154 13.79 -15.69 -18.44
N GLU A 155 13.25 -14.94 -17.47
CA GLU A 155 14.10 -14.25 -16.50
C GLU A 155 14.98 -15.35 -15.91
N THR A 156 16.25 -15.38 -16.31
CA THR A 156 17.22 -16.27 -15.70
C THR A 156 17.28 -15.89 -14.23
N ASN A 157 16.92 -16.82 -13.36
CA ASN A 157 16.85 -16.66 -11.92
C ASN A 157 18.27 -16.39 -11.38
N THR A 158 18.74 -15.16 -11.49
CA THR A 158 20.01 -14.68 -10.93
C THR A 158 19.80 -13.71 -9.79
N ALA A 159 18.56 -13.31 -9.50
CA ALA A 159 18.27 -12.73 -8.20
C ALA A 159 18.48 -13.86 -7.19
N PRO A 160 19.40 -13.71 -6.21
CA PRO A 160 19.42 -14.64 -5.10
C PRO A 160 17.99 -14.67 -4.57
N MET A 161 17.38 -15.86 -4.56
CA MET A 161 16.21 -16.11 -3.73
C MET A 161 16.69 -15.71 -2.34
N ASP A 162 16.22 -14.56 -1.81
CA ASP A 162 16.83 -13.89 -0.66
C ASP A 162 17.14 -14.95 0.40
N GLU A 163 18.40 -15.35 0.44
CA GLU A 163 18.81 -16.47 1.26
C GLU A 163 18.87 -15.91 2.67
N ILE A 164 17.94 -16.38 3.49
CA ILE A 164 17.87 -16.26 4.95
C ILE A 164 17.02 -15.10 5.48
N ALA A 165 15.94 -15.46 6.17
CA ALA A 165 15.63 -14.92 7.49
C ALA A 165 14.73 -15.88 8.29
N GLY A 166 15.33 -16.97 8.80
CA GLY A 166 14.74 -17.71 9.90
C GLY A 166 14.92 -16.94 11.21
N SER A 167 13.95 -16.09 11.56
CA SER A 167 13.69 -15.66 12.94
C SER A 167 12.19 -15.31 13.10
N SER A 168 11.80 -14.83 14.28
CA SER A 168 10.58 -15.08 15.07
C SER A 168 9.19 -14.79 14.49
N GLY A 169 9.01 -14.77 13.18
CA GLY A 169 7.71 -14.90 12.55
C GLY A 169 7.83 -15.68 11.27
N VAL A 170 8.17 -16.98 11.33
CA VAL A 170 8.38 -17.87 10.16
C VAL A 170 7.47 -17.49 8.99
N TYR A 171 8.07 -16.97 7.92
CA TYR A 171 7.34 -16.45 6.75
C TYR A 171 8.02 -16.86 5.45
N THR A 172 7.28 -16.77 4.35
CA THR A 172 7.80 -16.89 2.99
C THR A 172 7.57 -15.57 2.26
N SER A 173 8.55 -15.05 1.52
CA SER A 173 8.34 -13.89 0.66
C SER A 173 8.95 -14.06 -0.73
N TYR A 174 8.28 -13.54 -1.76
CA TYR A 174 8.71 -13.65 -3.15
C TYR A 174 7.98 -12.63 -4.06
N ARG A 175 8.46 -12.49 -5.30
CA ARG A 175 7.75 -11.78 -6.37
C ARG A 175 6.58 -12.63 -6.88
N ALA A 176 5.35 -12.22 -6.58
CA ALA A 176 4.14 -12.96 -6.91
C ALA A 176 3.89 -13.02 -8.43
N ASN A 177 4.27 -11.98 -9.15
CA ASN A 177 4.17 -11.89 -10.61
C ASN A 177 5.54 -11.95 -11.31
N TYR A 178 6.45 -12.78 -10.78
CA TYR A 178 7.77 -13.01 -11.36
C TYR A 178 7.68 -13.29 -12.86
N LEU A 179 6.96 -14.35 -13.23
CA LEU A 179 6.55 -14.57 -14.61
C LEU A 179 5.46 -13.56 -14.98
N SER A 180 5.62 -12.85 -16.08
CA SER A 180 4.64 -11.89 -16.60
C SER A 180 3.26 -12.53 -16.83
N ALA A 181 3.21 -13.83 -17.17
CA ALA A 181 1.97 -14.60 -17.28
C ALA A 181 1.15 -14.64 -15.95
N MET A 182 1.81 -14.53 -14.80
CA MET A 182 1.14 -14.50 -13.49
C MET A 182 0.58 -13.11 -13.13
N GLN A 183 0.89 -12.05 -13.87
CA GLN A 183 0.41 -10.70 -13.57
C GLN A 183 -1.12 -10.59 -13.64
N LYS A 184 -1.73 -11.32 -14.59
CA LYS A 184 -3.15 -11.18 -14.94
C LYS A 184 -4.03 -12.30 -14.37
N ILE A 185 -3.48 -13.22 -13.58
CA ILE A 185 -4.27 -14.26 -12.92
C ILE A 185 -4.80 -13.78 -11.57
N TYR A 186 -5.82 -14.46 -11.06
CA TYR A 186 -6.28 -14.23 -9.69
C TYR A 186 -5.29 -14.82 -8.68
N PRO A 187 -5.13 -14.22 -7.50
CA PRO A 187 -5.72 -12.95 -7.09
C PRO A 187 -4.97 -11.71 -7.62
N HIS A 188 -3.80 -11.86 -8.26
CA HIS A 188 -2.89 -10.76 -8.62
C HIS A 188 -3.53 -9.62 -9.41
N ILE A 189 -4.44 -9.94 -10.34
CA ILE A 189 -5.15 -8.97 -11.16
C ILE A 189 -5.97 -7.95 -10.34
N TRP A 190 -6.43 -8.31 -9.14
CA TRP A 190 -7.16 -7.40 -8.25
C TRP A 190 -6.24 -6.36 -7.61
N ILE A 191 -4.94 -6.61 -7.50
CA ILE A 191 -3.99 -5.76 -6.76
C ILE A 191 -3.29 -4.82 -7.73
N GLY A 192 -3.18 -3.56 -7.32
CA GLY A 192 -2.61 -2.50 -8.14
C GLY A 192 -1.84 -1.46 -7.35
N ARG A 193 -1.20 -0.55 -8.08
CA ARG A 193 -0.63 0.67 -7.50
C ARG A 193 -1.70 1.74 -7.35
N VAL A 194 -1.62 2.49 -6.27
CA VAL A 194 -2.43 3.68 -5.98
C VAL A 194 -1.50 4.87 -6.07
N SER A 195 -1.58 5.63 -7.15
CA SER A 195 -0.69 6.78 -7.38
C SER A 195 -1.45 8.08 -7.12
N PHE A 196 -0.80 9.04 -6.47
CA PHE A 196 -1.41 10.30 -6.04
C PHE A 196 -0.36 11.41 -5.89
N SER A 197 -0.80 12.66 -5.80
CA SER A 197 0.09 13.79 -5.51
C SER A 197 -0.01 14.18 -4.04
N THR A 198 1.15 14.45 -3.45
CA THR A 198 1.31 15.03 -2.11
C THR A 198 1.74 16.49 -2.25
N GLY A 199 1.90 17.18 -1.12
CA GLY A 199 2.51 18.51 -1.14
C GLY A 199 4.00 18.52 -1.53
N GLU A 200 4.63 17.36 -1.59
CA GLU A 200 6.07 17.19 -1.85
C GLU A 200 6.35 16.64 -3.25
N GLY A 201 5.31 16.23 -3.98
CA GLY A 201 5.44 15.71 -5.35
C GLY A 201 4.47 14.58 -5.62
N THR A 202 4.94 13.56 -6.32
CA THR A 202 4.18 12.34 -6.63
C THR A 202 4.56 11.23 -5.67
N SER A 203 3.56 10.47 -5.22
CA SER A 203 3.76 9.31 -4.37
C SER A 203 2.88 8.15 -4.79
N TYR A 204 3.16 6.96 -4.28
CA TYR A 204 2.27 5.82 -4.45
C TYR A 204 2.19 4.90 -3.23
N CYS A 205 1.10 4.16 -3.19
CA CYS A 205 0.81 3.03 -2.33
C CYS A 205 0.38 1.82 -3.18
N SER A 206 -0.07 0.77 -2.52
CA SER A 206 -0.77 -0.37 -3.09
C SER A 206 -2.26 -0.36 -2.72
N GLY A 207 -3.07 -1.12 -3.46
CA GLY A 207 -4.51 -1.22 -3.23
C GLY A 207 -5.11 -2.44 -3.92
N THR A 208 -6.38 -2.73 -3.64
CA THR A 208 -7.09 -3.89 -4.18
C THR A 208 -8.49 -3.55 -4.65
N ALA A 209 -8.90 -4.06 -5.80
CA ALA A 209 -10.28 -4.00 -6.26
C ALA A 209 -11.19 -4.87 -5.38
N ILE A 210 -12.21 -4.25 -4.78
CA ILE A 210 -13.35 -4.90 -4.12
C ILE A 210 -14.64 -4.59 -4.90
N ASN A 211 -15.76 -5.19 -4.52
CA ASN A 211 -17.04 -5.07 -5.24
C ASN A 211 -17.55 -3.62 -5.35
N ASN A 212 -18.46 -3.40 -6.31
CA ASN A 212 -19.13 -2.13 -6.59
C ASN A 212 -18.20 -0.99 -7.04
N ASN A 213 -17.16 -1.35 -7.81
CA ASN A 213 -16.16 -0.46 -8.41
C ASN A 213 -15.37 0.33 -7.37
N VAL A 214 -15.02 -0.33 -6.27
CA VAL A 214 -14.32 0.27 -5.15
C VAL A 214 -12.91 -0.28 -5.05
N MET A 215 -11.95 0.61 -4.85
CA MET A 215 -10.60 0.28 -4.42
C MET A 215 -10.53 0.32 -2.90
N LEU A 216 -9.96 -0.71 -2.30
CA LEU A 216 -9.56 -0.77 -0.90
C LEU A 216 -8.08 -0.41 -0.76
N THR A 217 -7.74 0.44 0.19
CA THR A 217 -6.36 0.83 0.54
C THR A 217 -6.25 1.27 2.00
N ALA A 218 -5.07 1.75 2.42
CA ALA A 218 -4.85 2.33 3.75
C ALA A 218 -5.30 3.80 3.77
N ALA A 219 -5.76 4.29 4.92
CA ALA A 219 -6.19 5.68 5.06
C ALA A 219 -5.04 6.67 4.91
N HIS A 220 -3.84 6.31 5.34
CA HIS A 220 -2.65 7.15 5.14
C HIS A 220 -2.27 7.32 3.66
N CYS A 221 -2.76 6.47 2.75
CA CYS A 221 -2.57 6.64 1.30
C CYS A 221 -3.53 7.67 0.69
N ILE A 222 -4.54 8.09 1.44
CA ILE A 222 -5.56 9.06 1.03
C ILE A 222 -5.41 10.37 1.80
N TYR A 223 -5.05 10.29 3.09
CA TYR A 223 -5.11 11.42 4.00
C TYR A 223 -3.88 11.49 4.89
N ASP A 224 -3.21 12.65 4.82
CA ASP A 224 -2.12 13.03 5.68
C ASP A 224 -2.69 13.57 7.00
N THR A 225 -2.81 12.70 7.99
CA THR A 225 -3.31 13.09 9.30
C THR A 225 -2.40 14.06 10.04
N THR A 226 -1.08 14.00 9.79
CA THR A 226 -0.11 14.89 10.44
C THR A 226 -0.33 16.34 10.02
N ASN A 227 -0.57 16.56 8.73
CA ASN A 227 -0.84 17.88 8.17
C ASN A 227 -2.34 18.17 7.99
N ASN A 228 -3.20 17.26 8.44
CA ASN A 228 -4.66 17.35 8.36
C ASN A 228 -5.17 17.75 6.97
N ARG A 229 -4.70 17.05 5.93
CA ARG A 229 -5.08 17.29 4.53
C ARG A 229 -5.24 16.00 3.74
N ALA A 230 -6.17 16.00 2.79
CA ALA A 230 -6.23 14.95 1.78
C ALA A 230 -5.12 15.14 0.75
N TYR A 231 -4.66 14.04 0.15
CA TYR A 231 -3.90 14.10 -1.09
C TYR A 231 -4.83 14.41 -2.28
N ASN A 232 -4.33 14.30 -3.52
CA ASN A 232 -5.19 14.41 -4.71
C ASN A 232 -4.65 13.59 -5.89
N ARG A 233 -5.36 13.63 -7.03
CA ARG A 233 -5.03 12.88 -8.26
C ARG A 233 -4.87 11.37 -8.04
N TRP A 234 -5.73 10.76 -7.22
CA TRP A 234 -5.69 9.31 -7.01
C TRP A 234 -6.07 8.55 -8.26
N VAL A 235 -5.17 7.69 -8.72
CA VAL A 235 -5.44 6.67 -9.74
C VAL A 235 -5.08 5.28 -9.22
N PHE A 236 -5.94 4.31 -9.49
CA PHE A 236 -5.69 2.90 -9.23
C PHE A 236 -5.33 2.19 -10.53
N THR A 237 -4.17 1.53 -10.55
CA THR A 237 -3.66 0.79 -11.72
C THR A 237 -3.60 -0.71 -11.37
N PRO A 238 -4.69 -1.47 -11.58
CA PRO A 238 -4.71 -2.90 -11.28
C PRO A 238 -3.77 -3.68 -12.20
N ALA A 239 -3.21 -4.77 -11.66
CA ALA A 239 -2.24 -5.61 -12.35
C ALA A 239 -1.03 -4.82 -12.89
N TYR A 240 -0.60 -3.75 -12.21
CA TYR A 240 0.60 -3.02 -12.59
C TYR A 240 1.84 -3.94 -12.63
N ARG A 241 2.70 -3.78 -13.62
CA ARG A 241 4.01 -4.47 -13.65
C ARG A 241 5.00 -3.65 -14.45
N ASN A 242 6.05 -3.20 -13.78
CA ASN A 242 7.22 -2.58 -14.38
C ASN A 242 6.89 -1.46 -15.38
N GLY A 243 5.98 -0.57 -15.01
CA GLY A 243 5.49 0.52 -15.87
C GLY A 243 4.21 0.16 -16.63
N SER A 244 3.96 -1.11 -16.90
CA SER A 244 2.79 -1.55 -17.67
C SER A 244 1.48 -1.50 -16.87
N ALA A 245 0.41 -1.09 -17.55
CA ALA A 245 -0.95 -0.94 -17.03
C ALA A 245 -1.95 -1.69 -17.93
N PRO A 246 -1.98 -3.04 -17.91
CA PRO A 246 -2.72 -3.83 -18.90
C PRO A 246 -4.24 -3.64 -18.89
N TYR A 247 -4.82 -3.09 -17.82
CA TYR A 247 -6.25 -2.77 -17.74
C TYR A 247 -6.50 -1.26 -17.63
N GLY A 248 -5.47 -0.45 -17.91
CA GLY A 248 -5.46 0.99 -17.71
C GLY A 248 -5.52 1.39 -16.25
N SER A 249 -5.71 2.69 -16.04
CA SER A 249 -5.84 3.32 -14.73
C SER A 249 -7.27 3.83 -14.52
N PHE A 250 -7.72 3.83 -13.28
CA PHE A 250 -9.04 4.31 -12.87
C PHE A 250 -8.86 5.45 -11.88
N ALA A 251 -9.38 6.64 -12.17
CA ALA A 251 -9.34 7.76 -11.22
C ALA A 251 -10.39 7.60 -10.12
N ALA A 252 -10.07 7.99 -8.89
CA ALA A 252 -11.06 7.98 -7.80
C ALA A 252 -12.09 9.10 -8.00
N SER A 253 -13.37 8.79 -7.87
CA SER A 253 -14.45 9.78 -7.87
C SER A 253 -14.82 10.24 -6.46
N THR A 254 -14.67 9.35 -5.48
CA THR A 254 -14.98 9.63 -4.08
C THR A 254 -14.19 8.68 -3.20
N CYS A 255 -13.53 9.21 -2.18
CA CYS A 255 -12.84 8.43 -1.15
C CYS A 255 -13.52 8.61 0.20
N TRP A 256 -13.59 7.52 0.96
CA TRP A 256 -14.06 7.49 2.34
C TRP A 256 -12.93 7.01 3.24
N ILE A 257 -12.73 7.74 4.33
CA ILE A 257 -11.77 7.43 5.38
C ILE A 257 -12.49 7.46 6.72
N LEU A 258 -12.00 6.73 7.72
CA LEU A 258 -12.61 6.75 9.05
C LEU A 258 -12.40 8.13 9.69
N THR A 259 -13.46 8.70 10.28
CA THR A 259 -13.34 9.93 11.09
C THR A 259 -12.34 9.74 12.24
N ALA A 260 -12.24 8.51 12.74
CA ALA A 260 -11.25 8.15 13.76
C ALA A 260 -9.81 8.32 13.27
N TRP A 261 -9.51 8.06 11.99
CA TRP A 261 -8.19 8.27 11.40
C TRP A 261 -7.84 9.76 11.28
N VAL A 262 -8.79 10.56 10.77
CA VAL A 262 -8.63 12.01 10.57
C VAL A 262 -8.38 12.74 11.89
N ASN A 263 -9.00 12.26 12.97
CA ASN A 263 -8.88 12.88 14.29
C ASN A 263 -7.66 12.42 15.10
N LEU A 264 -6.81 11.54 14.56
CA LEU A 264 -5.55 11.18 15.24
C LEU A 264 -4.61 12.39 15.25
N SER A 265 -3.76 12.45 16.26
CA SER A 265 -2.79 13.54 16.43
C SER A 265 -1.57 13.02 17.18
N GLY A 266 -0.44 13.70 17.00
CA GLY A 266 0.85 13.25 17.51
C GLY A 266 1.58 12.31 16.54
N ASN A 267 2.54 11.55 17.06
CA ASN A 267 3.33 10.64 16.25
C ASN A 267 2.54 9.37 15.93
N TYR A 268 2.80 8.82 14.74
CA TYR A 268 2.24 7.54 14.33
C TYR A 268 2.60 6.44 15.34
N SER A 269 1.59 5.66 15.73
CA SER A 269 1.75 4.52 16.61
C SER A 269 0.96 3.34 16.06
N ILE A 270 1.65 2.24 15.72
CA ILE A 270 1.01 1.08 15.08
C ILE A 270 -0.05 0.48 15.99
N THR A 271 0.20 0.40 17.30
CA THR A 271 -0.74 -0.16 18.28
C THR A 271 -1.99 0.69 18.47
N GLY A 272 -1.92 2.00 18.20
CA GLY A 272 -3.03 2.95 18.39
C GLY A 272 -3.76 3.35 17.10
N TRP A 273 -3.04 3.45 15.99
CA TRP A 273 -3.50 4.08 14.76
C TRP A 273 -3.90 3.07 13.70
N ALA A 274 -3.17 1.95 13.57
CA ALA A 274 -3.33 1.01 12.46
C ALA A 274 -4.76 0.45 12.34
N ARG A 275 -5.47 0.24 13.46
CA ARG A 275 -6.89 -0.21 13.46
C ARG A 275 -7.85 0.70 12.68
N HIS A 276 -7.47 1.98 12.54
CA HIS A 276 -8.22 3.03 11.84
C HIS A 276 -7.68 3.31 10.44
N ASP A 277 -6.56 2.71 10.06
CA ASP A 277 -5.86 2.96 8.81
C ASP A 277 -6.48 2.18 7.63
N VAL A 278 -7.75 2.45 7.36
CA VAL A 278 -8.52 1.82 6.29
C VAL A 278 -9.25 2.89 5.50
N ALA A 279 -9.16 2.80 4.18
CA ALA A 279 -9.90 3.66 3.26
C ALA A 279 -10.45 2.88 2.09
N VAL A 280 -11.54 3.40 1.53
CA VAL A 280 -12.11 2.90 0.29
C VAL A 280 -12.35 4.07 -0.65
N CYS A 281 -12.12 3.88 -1.94
CA CYS A 281 -12.43 4.88 -2.96
C CYS A 281 -13.28 4.26 -4.06
N ARG A 282 -14.40 4.90 -4.40
CA ARG A 282 -15.14 4.58 -5.62
C ARG A 282 -14.32 5.09 -6.80
N MET A 283 -14.17 4.22 -7.79
CA MET A 283 -13.40 4.49 -8.98
C MET A 283 -14.33 4.85 -10.15
N GLY A 284 -13.87 5.79 -10.98
CA GLY A 284 -14.47 6.09 -12.27
C GLY A 284 -14.20 4.99 -13.31
N ARG A 285 -14.41 5.31 -14.58
CA ARG A 285 -14.09 4.42 -15.71
C ARG A 285 -12.64 4.63 -16.14
N ASN A 286 -12.02 3.59 -16.72
CA ASN A 286 -10.74 3.74 -17.42
C ASN A 286 -10.96 4.40 -18.79
N SER A 287 -9.86 4.69 -19.50
CA SER A 287 -9.91 5.28 -20.85
C SER A 287 -10.58 4.41 -21.91
N ALA A 288 -10.68 3.09 -21.67
CA ALA A 288 -11.43 2.15 -22.51
C ALA A 288 -12.94 2.13 -22.20
N GLY A 289 -13.40 2.94 -21.23
CA GLY A 289 -14.79 3.00 -20.82
C GLY A 289 -15.23 1.85 -19.91
N GLN A 290 -14.34 0.98 -19.44
CA GLN A 290 -14.67 -0.10 -18.51
C GLN A 290 -14.81 0.45 -17.09
N THR A 291 -15.67 -0.17 -16.29
CA THR A 291 -15.66 0.01 -14.83
C THR A 291 -14.55 -0.84 -14.20
N LEU A 292 -14.11 -0.51 -12.98
CA LEU A 292 -13.05 -1.27 -12.31
C LEU A 292 -13.39 -2.76 -12.21
N ASN A 293 -14.56 -3.11 -11.68
CA ASN A 293 -14.94 -4.51 -11.55
C ASN A 293 -15.30 -5.14 -12.89
N GLY A 294 -15.78 -4.35 -13.86
CA GLY A 294 -15.95 -4.84 -15.22
C GLY A 294 -14.62 -5.27 -15.84
N ALA A 295 -13.53 -4.55 -15.58
CA ALA A 295 -12.21 -4.86 -16.14
C ALA A 295 -11.50 -6.03 -15.43
N VAL A 296 -11.51 -6.08 -14.09
CA VAL A 296 -10.65 -7.01 -13.33
C VAL A 296 -11.40 -7.91 -12.33
N GLY A 297 -12.72 -7.78 -12.21
CA GLY A 297 -13.49 -8.42 -11.16
C GLY A 297 -13.20 -7.80 -9.80
N TRP A 298 -13.36 -8.58 -8.73
CA TRP A 298 -13.06 -8.12 -7.38
C TRP A 298 -12.67 -9.23 -6.41
N ALA A 299 -11.82 -8.89 -5.45
CA ALA A 299 -11.53 -9.72 -4.30
C ALA A 299 -12.75 -9.76 -3.36
N GLY A 300 -12.97 -10.91 -2.73
CA GLY A 300 -13.90 -10.99 -1.61
C GLY A 300 -13.36 -10.22 -0.41
N ARG A 301 -14.23 -9.94 0.57
CA ARG A 301 -13.83 -9.36 1.86
C ARG A 301 -14.54 -10.04 3.00
N GLN A 302 -13.96 -9.99 4.19
CA GLN A 302 -14.56 -10.53 5.40
C GLN A 302 -14.20 -9.66 6.61
N TRP A 303 -15.02 -9.70 7.66
CA TRP A 303 -14.80 -8.93 8.87
C TRP A 303 -15.28 -9.67 10.12
N ASN A 304 -14.78 -9.23 11.27
CA ASN A 304 -14.99 -9.83 12.60
C ASN A 304 -14.38 -11.23 12.80
N PHE A 305 -13.62 -11.77 11.84
CA PHE A 305 -12.93 -13.06 12.00
C PHE A 305 -11.79 -12.99 13.03
N GLY A 306 -11.40 -14.15 13.58
CA GLY A 306 -10.38 -14.27 14.62
C GLY A 306 -8.99 -13.75 14.21
N TYR A 307 -8.13 -13.45 15.19
CA TYR A 307 -6.84 -12.79 14.93
C TYR A 307 -5.79 -13.67 14.26
N LEU A 308 -5.75 -14.95 14.62
CA LEU A 308 -4.71 -15.90 14.19
C LEU A 308 -5.20 -16.62 12.95
N ARG A 309 -4.64 -16.28 11.78
CA ARG A 309 -4.97 -16.91 10.50
C ARG A 309 -3.75 -16.88 9.59
N HIS A 310 -3.72 -17.75 8.59
CA HIS A 310 -2.70 -17.70 7.55
C HIS A 310 -3.06 -16.68 6.47
N PHE A 311 -2.21 -15.68 6.28
CA PHE A 311 -2.41 -14.54 5.40
C PHE A 311 -1.35 -14.48 4.31
N HIS A 312 -1.74 -13.88 3.18
CA HIS A 312 -0.84 -13.41 2.15
C HIS A 312 -0.98 -11.88 2.06
N ASN A 313 0.08 -11.16 2.39
CA ASN A 313 0.12 -9.71 2.22
C ASN A 313 0.71 -9.42 0.86
N LEU A 314 0.02 -8.65 0.03
CA LEU A 314 0.48 -8.34 -1.33
C LEU A 314 0.67 -6.84 -1.52
N GLY A 315 1.59 -6.43 -2.40
CA GLY A 315 1.73 -5.02 -2.81
C GLY A 315 3.01 -4.76 -3.60
N TYR A 316 3.33 -3.49 -3.80
CA TYR A 316 4.44 -3.01 -4.62
C TYR A 316 5.50 -2.29 -3.76
N PRO A 317 6.30 -3.02 -2.96
CA PRO A 317 7.31 -2.38 -2.12
C PRO A 317 8.45 -1.79 -2.94
N PHE A 318 8.93 -0.63 -2.51
CA PHE A 318 10.15 0.00 -3.00
C PHE A 318 11.35 -0.37 -2.12
N PHE A 319 11.14 -0.40 -0.81
CA PHE A 319 12.17 -0.70 0.19
C PHE A 319 11.82 -1.94 1.01
N ASP A 320 12.83 -2.53 1.65
CA ASP A 320 12.65 -3.55 2.69
C ASP A 320 12.38 -2.90 4.08
N HIS A 321 12.18 -3.74 5.10
CA HIS A 321 11.97 -3.35 6.50
C HIS A 321 13.17 -2.63 7.15
N ARG A 322 14.35 -2.63 6.51
CA ARG A 322 15.56 -1.90 6.92
C ARG A 322 15.71 -0.58 6.15
N LEU A 323 14.74 -0.25 5.29
CA LEU A 323 14.76 0.89 4.38
C LEU A 323 15.83 0.77 3.29
N GLU A 324 16.26 -0.45 2.96
CA GLU A 324 17.15 -0.70 1.83
C GLU A 324 16.33 -0.86 0.53
N THR A 325 16.79 -0.24 -0.56
CA THR A 325 16.10 -0.30 -1.86
C THR A 325 16.10 -1.73 -2.39
N LEU A 326 14.92 -2.23 -2.75
CA LEU A 326 14.77 -3.56 -3.35
C LEU A 326 15.26 -3.58 -4.80
N THR A 327 15.66 -4.75 -5.29
CA THR A 327 15.86 -4.95 -6.74
C THR A 327 14.54 -4.77 -7.47
N ASN A 328 14.52 -3.89 -8.49
CA ASN A 328 13.31 -3.46 -9.22
C ASN A 328 12.25 -2.87 -8.29
N PRO A 329 12.55 -1.75 -7.62
CA PRO A 329 11.72 -1.21 -6.55
C PRO A 329 10.38 -0.69 -7.11
N GLY A 330 9.26 -0.98 -6.45
CA GLY A 330 7.91 -0.55 -6.88
C GLY A 330 7.38 -1.16 -8.19
N GLY A 331 8.22 -1.87 -8.96
CA GLY A 331 7.85 -2.40 -10.26
C GLY A 331 7.00 -3.68 -10.22
N TYR A 332 7.12 -4.48 -9.17
CA TYR A 332 6.61 -5.86 -9.16
C TYR A 332 5.73 -6.12 -7.95
N LEU A 333 4.68 -6.93 -8.16
CA LEU A 333 3.83 -7.41 -7.09
C LEU A 333 4.64 -8.41 -6.27
N ARG A 334 4.86 -8.09 -5.00
CA ARG A 334 5.52 -8.99 -4.05
C ARG A 334 4.55 -9.40 -2.97
N LEU A 335 4.82 -10.54 -2.34
CA LEU A 335 4.01 -11.01 -1.24
C LEU A 335 4.85 -11.60 -0.10
N CYS A 336 4.28 -11.52 1.10
CA CYS A 336 4.69 -12.28 2.27
C CYS A 336 3.56 -13.22 2.67
N ALA A 337 3.87 -14.44 3.09
CA ALA A 337 2.92 -15.43 3.59
C ALA A 337 3.34 -15.92 4.97
N ALA A 338 2.45 -15.78 5.96
CA ALA A 338 2.70 -16.12 7.34
C ALA A 338 1.39 -16.31 8.13
N GLU A 339 1.46 -16.97 9.28
CA GLU A 339 0.41 -16.87 10.29
C GLU A 339 0.51 -15.52 11.02
N SER A 340 -0.64 -14.88 11.26
CA SER A 340 -0.71 -13.63 12.00
C SER A 340 -0.75 -13.82 13.51
N PHE A 341 -0.33 -12.80 14.25
CA PHE A 341 -0.44 -12.67 15.70
C PHE A 341 -1.20 -11.41 16.12
N VAL A 342 -1.65 -11.37 17.37
CA VAL A 342 -2.29 -10.20 17.98
C VAL A 342 -1.22 -9.19 18.36
N LEU A 343 -1.28 -7.98 17.82
CA LEU A 343 -0.42 -6.87 18.29
C LEU A 343 -1.16 -6.01 19.31
N ALA A 344 -2.38 -5.59 18.97
CA ALA A 344 -3.23 -4.72 19.78
C ALA A 344 -4.70 -4.89 19.37
N THR A 345 -5.60 -4.15 20.01
CA THR A 345 -7.03 -4.14 19.65
C THR A 345 -7.22 -3.81 18.18
N ASP A 346 -7.82 -4.75 17.45
CA ASP A 346 -8.09 -4.70 16.01
C ASP A 346 -6.85 -4.42 15.14
N THR A 347 -5.66 -4.72 15.65
CA THR A 347 -4.38 -4.64 14.92
C THR A 347 -3.66 -5.98 15.02
N ARG A 348 -3.22 -6.49 13.87
CA ARG A 348 -2.46 -7.74 13.74
C ARG A 348 -1.06 -7.46 13.22
N GLY A 349 -0.15 -8.40 13.47
CA GLY A 349 1.16 -8.48 12.83
C GLY A 349 1.38 -9.84 12.18
N MET A 350 2.29 -9.92 11.21
CA MET A 350 2.82 -11.18 10.69
C MET A 350 4.22 -10.96 10.11
N GLY A 351 4.99 -12.04 9.95
CA GLY A 351 6.32 -11.97 9.34
C GLY A 351 6.29 -11.45 7.90
N CYS A 352 7.11 -10.46 7.60
CA CYS A 352 7.29 -9.89 6.26
C CYS A 352 8.51 -8.96 6.20
N ASN A 353 9.33 -9.09 5.15
CA ASN A 353 10.52 -8.25 4.96
C ASN A 353 10.27 -6.95 4.18
N PHE A 354 9.07 -6.70 3.68
CA PHE A 354 8.80 -5.55 2.83
C PHE A 354 8.37 -4.30 3.60
N GLY A 355 8.75 -3.13 3.06
CA GLY A 355 8.40 -1.82 3.62
C GLY A 355 7.75 -0.86 2.61
N PRO A 356 8.12 0.43 2.59
CA PRO A 356 7.36 1.50 1.92
C PRO A 356 7.02 1.19 0.47
N GLY A 357 5.80 1.56 0.06
CA GLY A 357 5.17 1.19 -1.22
C GLY A 357 4.18 0.03 -1.11
N ILE A 358 4.39 -0.90 -0.15
CA ILE A 358 3.44 -2.01 0.09
C ILE A 358 2.15 -1.57 0.80
N SER A 359 2.17 -0.39 1.44
CA SER A 359 1.04 0.21 2.15
C SER A 359 -0.27 0.15 1.37
N GLY A 360 -1.37 -0.16 2.04
CA GLY A 360 -2.70 -0.29 1.46
C GLY A 360 -2.96 -1.58 0.68
N GLY A 361 -1.92 -2.36 0.38
CA GLY A 361 -2.06 -3.70 -0.21
C GLY A 361 -2.82 -4.66 0.73
N PRO A 362 -3.46 -5.71 0.21
CA PRO A 362 -4.41 -6.51 0.98
C PRO A 362 -3.73 -7.55 1.87
N TRP A 363 -4.35 -7.85 3.00
CA TRP A 363 -4.14 -9.07 3.77
C TRP A 363 -5.16 -10.12 3.30
N LEU A 364 -4.73 -11.02 2.42
CA LEU A 364 -5.61 -11.97 1.73
C LEU A 364 -5.59 -13.35 2.39
N ILE A 365 -6.78 -13.94 2.51
CA ILE A 365 -6.98 -15.34 2.90
C ILE A 365 -7.52 -16.13 1.72
N GLY A 366 -7.13 -17.41 1.62
CA GLY A 366 -7.55 -18.28 0.52
C GLY A 366 -6.81 -17.97 -0.79
N TYR A 367 -5.60 -17.42 -0.70
CA TYR A 367 -4.71 -17.18 -1.85
C TYR A 367 -4.53 -18.48 -2.64
N ALA A 368 -4.98 -18.46 -3.89
CA ALA A 368 -4.87 -19.58 -4.81
C ALA A 368 -4.69 -19.02 -6.23
N PRO A 369 -3.47 -19.08 -6.79
CA PRO A 369 -3.20 -18.60 -8.14
C PRO A 369 -4.14 -19.21 -9.19
N GLY A 370 -4.75 -18.37 -10.03
CA GLY A 370 -5.70 -18.75 -11.06
C GLY A 370 -7.13 -18.98 -10.58
N VAL A 371 -7.41 -18.89 -9.27
CA VAL A 371 -8.74 -19.14 -8.71
C VAL A 371 -9.38 -17.84 -8.27
N VAL A 372 -10.62 -17.61 -8.70
CA VAL A 372 -11.44 -16.44 -8.34
C VAL A 372 -12.03 -16.66 -6.95
N GLN A 373 -11.15 -16.68 -5.97
CA GLN A 373 -11.51 -16.83 -4.57
C GLN A 373 -10.53 -16.04 -3.70
N GLY A 374 -10.95 -15.79 -2.47
CA GLY A 374 -10.13 -15.17 -1.46
C GLY A 374 -10.83 -13.97 -0.83
N TRP A 375 -10.44 -13.69 0.40
CA TRP A 375 -11.07 -12.69 1.24
C TRP A 375 -10.01 -11.77 1.84
N VAL A 376 -10.14 -10.49 1.56
CA VAL A 376 -9.35 -9.44 2.23
C VAL A 376 -9.91 -9.22 3.64
N ASP A 377 -9.04 -9.25 4.64
CA ASP A 377 -9.34 -9.07 6.08
C ASP A 377 -8.26 -8.17 6.73
N GLY A 378 -7.91 -7.10 6.01
CA GLY A 378 -6.90 -6.13 6.43
C GLY A 378 -6.18 -5.49 5.25
N VAL A 379 -5.43 -4.43 5.55
CA VAL A 379 -4.52 -3.77 4.62
C VAL A 379 -3.15 -3.58 5.27
N ASN A 380 -2.10 -3.50 4.47
CA ASN A 380 -0.76 -3.16 4.95
C ASN A 380 -0.76 -1.72 5.47
N SER A 381 -0.44 -1.52 6.75
CA SER A 381 -0.51 -0.21 7.40
C SER A 381 0.87 0.31 7.78
N GLY A 382 1.64 -0.45 8.57
CA GLY A 382 2.94 0.01 9.04
C GLY A 382 3.89 -1.10 9.46
N LEU A 383 5.12 -0.70 9.79
CA LEU A 383 6.22 -1.57 10.20
C LEU A 383 7.07 -0.90 11.28
N TYR A 384 7.78 -1.71 12.06
CA TYR A 384 8.89 -1.25 12.89
C TYR A 384 10.19 -1.45 12.12
N ILE A 385 11.00 -0.40 11.98
CA ILE A 385 12.26 -0.48 11.22
C ILE A 385 13.16 -1.55 11.86
N ASN A 386 13.84 -2.33 11.02
CA ASN A 386 14.68 -3.47 11.40
C ASN A 386 13.92 -4.64 12.05
N GLN A 387 12.59 -4.66 11.95
CA GLN A 387 11.78 -5.82 12.29
C GLN A 387 11.15 -6.37 11.02
N ALA A 388 11.41 -7.64 10.72
CA ALA A 388 10.82 -8.33 9.56
C ALA A 388 9.35 -8.71 9.81
N ASN A 389 8.54 -7.73 10.21
CA ASN A 389 7.10 -7.85 10.43
C ASN A 389 6.37 -6.72 9.71
N LEU A 390 5.17 -7.02 9.25
CA LEU A 390 4.23 -6.04 8.73
C LEU A 390 2.94 -6.08 9.56
N TYR A 391 2.35 -4.90 9.78
CA TYR A 391 1.17 -4.73 10.63
C TYR A 391 0.03 -4.10 9.86
N GLY A 392 -1.19 -4.42 10.28
CA GLY A 392 -2.40 -3.96 9.61
C GLY A 392 -3.63 -4.03 10.51
N PRO A 393 -4.67 -3.23 10.19
CA PRO A 393 -5.98 -3.37 10.82
C PRO A 393 -6.56 -4.74 10.50
N ARG A 394 -7.13 -5.38 11.52
CA ARG A 394 -8.14 -6.42 11.34
C ARG A 394 -9.43 -5.77 10.88
N PHE A 395 -10.13 -6.38 9.93
CA PHE A 395 -11.42 -5.89 9.49
C PHE A 395 -12.53 -6.23 10.49
N THR A 396 -13.33 -5.24 10.85
CA THR A 396 -14.40 -5.31 11.84
C THR A 396 -15.62 -4.51 11.43
N SER A 397 -16.71 -4.70 12.17
CA SER A 397 -17.89 -3.84 12.10
C SER A 397 -17.62 -2.37 12.40
N ASN A 398 -16.47 -2.01 12.96
CA ASN A 398 -16.13 -0.65 13.34
C ASN A 398 -15.19 0.07 12.36
N ASN A 399 -14.62 -0.64 11.37
CA ASN A 399 -13.74 -0.03 10.35
C ASN A 399 -14.24 -0.26 8.91
N ILE A 400 -14.07 -1.44 8.33
CA ILE A 400 -14.41 -1.70 6.92
C ILE A 400 -15.91 -1.60 6.65
N VAL A 401 -16.75 -1.98 7.61
CA VAL A 401 -18.21 -1.96 7.44
C VAL A 401 -18.77 -0.54 7.26
N PRO A 402 -18.50 0.45 8.13
CA PRO A 402 -18.99 1.80 7.92
C PRO A 402 -18.46 2.44 6.63
N LEU A 403 -17.21 2.15 6.23
CA LEU A 403 -16.64 2.57 4.95
C LEU A 403 -17.41 1.99 3.78
N CYS A 404 -17.66 0.68 3.79
CA CYS A 404 -18.38 0.02 2.71
C CYS A 404 -19.86 0.39 2.65
N ASN A 405 -20.52 0.60 3.79
CA ASN A 405 -21.89 1.12 3.83
C ASN A 405 -22.00 2.50 3.16
N ALA A 406 -20.98 3.36 3.31
CA ALA A 406 -20.95 4.68 2.66
C ALA A 406 -20.64 4.58 1.15
N ALA A 407 -19.68 3.73 0.77
CA ALA A 407 -19.32 3.51 -0.63
C ALA A 407 -20.36 2.69 -1.41
N GLY A 408 -21.21 1.95 -0.69
CA GLY A 408 -22.10 0.94 -1.25
C GLY A 408 -21.39 -0.33 -1.67
N CYS A 409 -20.27 -0.70 -1.03
CA CYS A 409 -19.71 -2.05 -1.11
C CYS A 409 -20.31 -2.94 -0.01
#